data_AF-A0A0E0DXI7-F1
#
_entry.id   AF-A0A0E0DXI7-F1
#
_cell.length_a   1.000
_cell.length_b   1.000
_cell.length_c   1.000
_cell.angle_alpha   90.00
_cell.angle_beta   90.00
_cell.angle_gamma   90.00
#
_symmetry.space_group_name_H-M   'P 1'
#
loop_
_entity.id
_entity.type
_entity.pdbx_description
1 polymer ?
#
loop_
_entity_poly.entity_id
_entity_poly.type
_entity_poly.pdbx_seq_one_letter_code
_entity_poly.pdbx_strand_id
1 'polypeptide(L)'
;MVAEGGSASSAAAGRKVPLPKGYIDAIMALRMEERYPTAEELERLSPDERLAAAFRRESDDRFNRFHAEVRREVEESGVYLVDESYFAKQAELQALIKEEWAKIDFSHVHVGDWDEEAGCYK
;
A
#
# COMPACT_ATOMS: atom_id res chain seq x y z
N MET A 1 -8.86 17.53 24.40
CA MET A 1 -9.88 18.15 23.53
C MET A 1 -9.23 19.26 22.74
N VAL A 2 -8.85 18.98 21.49
CA VAL A 2 -8.81 19.98 20.42
C VAL A 2 -9.45 19.27 19.24
N ALA A 3 -10.64 19.75 18.88
CA ALA A 3 -11.36 19.35 17.70
C ALA A 3 -11.02 20.39 16.63
N GLU A 4 -10.47 19.93 15.52
CA GLU A 4 -10.67 20.50 14.18
C GLU A 4 -10.55 19.27 13.26
N GLY A 5 -11.52 18.93 12.44
CA GLY A 5 -12.44 19.79 11.71
C GLY A 5 -12.43 19.19 10.32
N GLY A 6 -13.50 18.48 9.96
CA GLY A 6 -13.58 17.77 8.71
C GLY A 6 -13.29 18.67 7.52
N SER A 7 -12.54 18.15 6.55
CA SER A 7 -12.76 18.51 5.17
C SER A 7 -13.09 17.23 4.42
N ALA A 8 -14.39 16.91 4.42
CA ALA A 8 -14.97 16.29 3.26
C ALA A 8 -14.82 17.32 2.14
N SER A 9 -13.67 17.29 1.45
CA SER A 9 -13.52 18.01 0.21
C SER A 9 -14.50 17.37 -0.77
N SER A 10 -15.64 18.02 -0.98
CA SER A 10 -16.46 17.80 -2.17
C SER A 10 -15.64 18.25 -3.37
N ALA A 11 -14.66 17.45 -3.77
CA ALA A 11 -14.05 17.56 -5.07
C ALA A 11 -15.18 17.39 -6.08
N ALA A 12 -15.35 18.37 -6.97
CA ALA A 12 -16.28 18.29 -8.10
C ALA A 12 -16.25 16.86 -8.64
N ALA A 13 -17.41 16.19 -8.65
CA ALA A 13 -17.51 14.76 -8.94
C ALA A 13 -16.89 14.51 -10.33
N GLY A 14 -15.60 14.15 -10.32
CA GLY A 14 -14.85 13.86 -11.52
C GLY A 14 -15.53 12.70 -12.21
N ARG A 15 -15.45 12.68 -13.55
CA ARG A 15 -15.92 11.54 -14.32
C ARG A 15 -15.25 10.28 -13.77
N LYS A 16 -16.09 9.30 -13.39
CA LYS A 16 -15.63 8.00 -12.89
C LYS A 16 -15.43 7.05 -14.06
N VAL A 17 -14.39 6.24 -14.00
CA VAL A 17 -14.05 5.23 -15.02
C VAL A 17 -13.77 3.89 -14.33
N PRO A 18 -14.09 2.76 -14.99
CA PRO A 18 -13.81 1.45 -14.41
C PRO A 18 -12.30 1.21 -14.30
N LEU A 19 -11.87 0.73 -13.15
CA LEU A 19 -10.52 0.25 -12.94
C LEU A 19 -10.30 -1.03 -13.79
N PRO A 20 -9.21 -1.14 -14.56
CA PRO A 20 -8.96 -2.31 -15.39
C PRO A 20 -8.90 -3.59 -14.57
N LYS A 21 -9.44 -4.68 -15.12
CA LYS A 21 -9.56 -5.98 -14.44
C LYS A 21 -8.24 -6.47 -13.84
N GLY A 22 -7.11 -6.28 -14.52
CA GLY A 22 -5.80 -6.70 -14.01
C GLY A 22 -5.42 -6.04 -12.67
N TYR A 23 -5.82 -4.78 -12.44
CA TYR A 23 -5.62 -4.12 -11.15
C TYR A 23 -6.56 -4.67 -10.08
N ILE A 24 -7.82 -4.93 -10.42
CA ILE A 24 -8.79 -5.54 -9.52
C ILE A 24 -8.30 -6.92 -9.08
N ASP A 25 -7.85 -7.75 -10.02
CA ASP A 25 -7.31 -9.08 -9.76
C ASP A 25 -6.09 -9.01 -8.84
N ALA A 26 -5.18 -8.05 -9.09
CA ALA A 26 -4.02 -7.83 -8.24
C ALA A 26 -4.41 -7.40 -6.82
N ILE A 27 -5.35 -6.45 -6.68
CA ILE A 27 -5.88 -6.02 -5.37
C ILE A 27 -6.47 -7.22 -4.62
N MET A 28 -7.26 -8.06 -5.30
CA MET A 28 -7.91 -9.23 -4.71
C MET A 28 -6.95 -10.36 -4.33
N ALA A 29 -5.78 -10.43 -4.97
CA ALA A 29 -4.74 -11.41 -4.67
C ALA A 29 -3.90 -11.03 -3.43
N LEU A 30 -3.83 -9.74 -3.09
CA LEU A 30 -3.05 -9.26 -1.95
C LEU A 30 -3.68 -9.70 -0.62
N ARG A 31 -2.85 -10.22 0.28
CA ARG A 31 -3.22 -10.59 1.64
C ARG A 31 -2.27 -9.87 2.58
N MET A 32 -2.83 -9.14 3.56
CA MET A 32 -2.03 -8.52 4.61
C MET A 32 -1.67 -9.54 5.69
N GLU A 33 -0.66 -9.20 6.48
CA GLU A 33 -0.07 -10.07 7.48
C GLU A 33 -1.13 -10.46 8.53
N GLU A 34 -1.22 -11.77 8.81
CA GLU A 34 -2.29 -12.32 9.64
C GLU A 34 -2.03 -12.15 11.14
N ARG A 35 -0.77 -11.86 11.53
CA ARG A 35 -0.36 -11.76 12.93
C ARG A 35 0.30 -10.42 13.25
N TYR A 36 -0.36 -9.67 14.12
CA TYR A 36 0.28 -8.56 14.83
C TYR A 36 0.94 -9.02 16.12
N PRO A 37 1.97 -8.31 16.61
CA PRO A 37 2.52 -8.57 17.93
C PRO A 37 1.45 -8.48 19.03
N THR A 38 1.49 -9.43 19.94
CA THR A 38 0.71 -9.42 21.18
C THR A 38 1.17 -8.29 22.10
N ALA A 39 0.37 -7.97 23.13
CA ALA A 39 0.75 -6.94 24.11
C ALA A 39 2.09 -7.24 24.80
N GLU A 40 2.33 -8.49 25.18
CA GLU A 40 3.59 -8.93 25.81
C GLU A 40 4.79 -8.87 24.86
N GLU A 41 4.58 -9.08 23.56
CA GLU A 41 5.63 -8.93 22.54
C GLU A 41 5.94 -7.44 22.31
N LEU A 42 4.92 -6.58 22.26
CA LEU A 42 5.10 -5.13 22.12
C LEU A 42 5.91 -4.52 23.26
N GLU A 43 5.76 -5.01 24.49
CA GLU A 43 6.54 -4.54 25.65
C GLU A 43 8.04 -4.83 25.54
N ARG A 44 8.42 -5.87 24.79
CA ARG A 44 9.82 -6.24 24.55
C ARG A 44 10.48 -5.46 23.41
N LEU A 45 9.69 -4.76 22.61
CA LEU A 45 10.16 -3.98 21.47
C LEU A 45 10.74 -2.63 21.90
N SER A 46 11.78 -2.20 21.18
CA SER A 46 12.27 -0.83 21.25
C SER A 46 11.17 0.19 20.85
N PRO A 47 11.32 1.48 21.21
CA PRO A 47 10.36 2.50 20.82
C PRO A 47 10.11 2.57 19.30
N ASP A 48 11.17 2.46 18.49
CA ASP A 48 11.08 2.52 17.03
C ASP A 48 10.36 1.31 16.45
N GLU A 49 10.62 0.11 16.98
CA GLU A 49 9.92 -1.11 16.57
C GLU A 49 8.43 -1.07 16.93
N ARG A 50 8.07 -0.49 18.09
CA ARG A 50 6.66 -0.27 18.46
C ARG A 50 5.97 0.69 17.52
N LEU A 51 6.64 1.77 17.11
CA LEU A 51 6.12 2.72 16.14
C LEU A 51 5.91 2.05 14.77
N ALA A 52 6.89 1.26 14.31
CA ALA A 52 6.78 0.50 13.07
C ALA A 52 5.65 -0.55 13.11
N ALA A 53 5.45 -1.23 14.25
CA ALA A 53 4.33 -2.15 14.45
C ALA A 53 2.98 -1.44 14.43
N ALA A 54 2.86 -0.28 15.07
CA ALA A 54 1.64 0.53 15.04
C ALA A 54 1.32 1.03 13.63
N PHE A 55 2.32 1.55 12.91
CA PHE A 55 2.18 2.01 11.53
C PHE A 55 1.76 0.89 10.57
N ARG A 56 2.36 -0.31 10.72
CA ARG A 56 1.98 -1.50 9.96
C ARG A 56 0.52 -1.84 10.20
N ARG A 57 0.10 -1.94 11.46
CA ARG A 57 -1.29 -2.24 11.82
C ARG A 57 -2.27 -1.23 11.25
N GLU A 58 -1.99 0.06 11.36
CA GLU A 58 -2.84 1.11 10.79
C GLU A 58 -2.95 0.97 9.26
N SER A 59 -1.83 0.71 8.59
CA SER A 59 -1.77 0.56 7.13
C SER A 59 -2.55 -0.66 6.67
N ASP A 60 -2.43 -1.78 7.37
CA ASP A 60 -3.16 -3.01 7.07
C ASP A 60 -4.65 -2.87 7.37
N ASP A 61 -5.03 -2.22 8.47
CA ASP A 61 -6.43 -1.92 8.78
C ASP A 61 -7.04 -1.02 7.68
N ARG A 62 -6.30 -0.03 7.19
CA ARG A 62 -6.72 0.82 6.07
C ARG A 62 -6.86 0.00 4.79
N PHE A 63 -5.89 -0.86 4.50
CA PHE A 63 -5.92 -1.71 3.32
C PHE A 63 -7.09 -2.70 3.37
N ASN A 64 -7.35 -3.33 4.51
CA ASN A 64 -8.46 -4.28 4.67
C ASN A 64 -9.82 -3.62 4.45
N ARG A 65 -10.00 -2.37 4.91
CA ARG A 65 -11.21 -1.59 4.62
C ARG A 65 -11.37 -1.33 3.12
N PHE A 66 -10.30 -0.89 2.46
CA PHE A 66 -10.29 -0.68 1.01
C PHE A 66 -10.57 -2.00 0.24
N HIS A 67 -9.92 -3.09 0.64
CA HIS A 67 -10.11 -4.40 0.03
C HIS A 67 -11.57 -4.90 0.19
N ALA A 68 -12.19 -4.68 1.35
CA ALA A 68 -13.59 -4.99 1.57
C ALA A 68 -14.53 -4.13 0.69
N GLU A 69 -14.21 -2.85 0.52
CA GLU A 69 -14.94 -1.95 -0.38
C GLU A 69 -14.86 -2.40 -1.84
N VAL A 70 -13.66 -2.64 -2.37
CA VAL A 70 -13.47 -3.11 -3.76
C VAL A 70 -14.20 -4.44 -3.96
N ARG A 71 -14.12 -5.36 -3.00
CA ARG A 71 -14.84 -6.65 -3.08
C ARG A 71 -16.35 -6.42 -3.20
N ARG A 72 -16.92 -5.62 -2.29
CA ARG A 72 -18.35 -5.33 -2.28
C ARG A 72 -18.81 -4.71 -3.60
N GLU A 73 -18.11 -3.71 -4.11
CA GLU A 73 -18.49 -3.02 -5.34
C GLU A 73 -18.37 -3.91 -6.59
N VAL A 74 -17.33 -4.75 -6.65
CA VAL A 74 -17.15 -5.71 -7.73
C VAL A 74 -18.22 -6.80 -7.68
N GLU A 75 -18.61 -7.27 -6.49
CA GLU A 75 -19.71 -8.22 -6.31
C GLU A 75 -21.07 -7.63 -6.73
N GLU A 76 -21.30 -6.33 -6.44
CA GLU A 76 -22.57 -5.65 -6.74
C GLU A 76 -22.68 -5.23 -8.22
N SER A 77 -21.61 -4.68 -8.80
CA SER A 77 -21.66 -3.99 -10.10
C SER A 77 -20.76 -4.63 -11.17
N GLY A 78 -19.93 -5.60 -10.81
CA GLY A 78 -18.94 -6.21 -11.69
C GLY A 78 -17.68 -5.38 -11.94
N VAL A 79 -17.60 -4.15 -11.41
CA VAL A 79 -16.48 -3.22 -11.60
C VAL A 79 -16.17 -2.46 -10.32
N TYR A 80 -14.98 -1.84 -10.25
CA TYR A 80 -14.65 -0.82 -9.25
C TYR A 80 -14.37 0.49 -9.98
N LEU A 81 -14.95 1.60 -9.53
CA LEU A 81 -14.87 2.89 -10.23
C LEU A 81 -13.86 3.82 -9.56
N VAL A 82 -12.95 4.39 -10.35
CA VAL A 82 -11.97 5.40 -9.90
C VAL A 82 -12.20 6.71 -10.63
N ASP A 83 -11.67 7.81 -10.08
CA ASP A 83 -11.66 9.09 -10.81
C ASP A 83 -10.83 8.97 -12.08
N GLU A 84 -11.26 9.61 -13.18
CA GLU A 84 -10.52 9.63 -14.44
C GLU A 84 -9.08 10.16 -14.27
N SER A 85 -8.87 11.07 -13.30
CA SER A 85 -7.55 11.57 -12.93
C SER A 85 -6.61 10.53 -12.31
N TYR A 86 -7.11 9.37 -11.89
CA TYR A 86 -6.33 8.33 -11.21
C TYR A 86 -5.10 7.92 -12.02
N PHE A 87 -5.26 7.63 -13.31
CA PHE A 87 -4.15 7.19 -14.17
C PHE A 87 -3.15 8.30 -14.47
N ALA A 88 -3.61 9.55 -14.59
CA ALA A 88 -2.72 10.70 -14.74
C ALA A 88 -1.85 10.88 -13.49
N LYS A 89 -2.46 10.88 -12.30
CA LYS A 89 -1.75 10.96 -11.02
C LYS A 89 -0.80 9.76 -10.80
N GLN A 90 -1.21 8.55 -11.20
CA GLN A 90 -0.36 7.37 -11.13
C GLN A 90 0.86 7.51 -12.05
N ALA A 91 0.69 8.01 -13.27
CA ALA A 91 1.79 8.24 -14.20
C ALA A 91 2.76 9.31 -13.69
N GLU A 92 2.25 10.40 -13.12
CA GLU A 92 3.05 11.45 -12.47
C GLU A 92 3.87 10.87 -11.32
N LEU A 93 3.24 10.11 -10.42
CA LEU A 93 3.94 9.48 -9.30
C LEU A 93 5.00 8.47 -9.78
N GLN A 94 4.68 7.69 -10.81
CA GLN A 94 5.65 6.74 -11.40
C GLN A 94 6.84 7.46 -12.03
N ALA A 95 6.63 8.63 -12.65
CA ALA A 95 7.71 9.45 -13.19
C ALA A 95 8.60 10.01 -12.08
N LEU A 96 8.00 10.54 -11.00
CA LEU A 96 8.74 11.00 -9.82
C LEU A 96 9.56 9.89 -9.19
N ILE A 97 8.96 8.71 -9.00
CA ILE A 97 9.68 7.53 -8.49
C ILE A 97 10.87 7.21 -9.40
N LYS A 98 10.67 7.11 -10.72
CA LYS A 98 11.78 6.81 -11.65
C LYS A 98 12.89 7.86 -11.59
N GLU A 99 12.53 9.13 -11.50
CA GLU A 99 13.49 10.22 -11.38
C GLU A 99 14.31 10.13 -10.09
N GLU A 100 13.64 9.94 -8.94
CA GLU A 100 14.32 9.82 -7.65
C GLU A 100 15.18 8.56 -7.55
N TRP A 101 14.67 7.42 -8.04
CA TRP A 101 15.43 6.18 -8.10
C TRP A 101 16.69 6.30 -8.96
N ALA A 102 16.64 7.07 -10.05
CA ALA A 102 17.81 7.30 -10.90
C ALA A 102 18.90 8.17 -10.24
N LYS A 103 18.55 8.95 -9.20
CA LYS A 103 19.50 9.77 -8.43
C LYS A 103 20.24 8.97 -7.36
N ILE A 104 19.73 7.82 -6.96
CA ILE A 104 20.34 6.98 -5.93
C ILE A 104 21.60 6.33 -6.51
N ASP A 105 22.73 6.54 -5.84
CA ASP A 105 23.97 5.85 -6.16
C ASP A 105 23.94 4.43 -5.57
N PHE A 106 23.72 3.44 -6.44
CA PHE A 106 23.73 2.03 -6.08
C PHE A 106 25.13 1.40 -6.08
N SER A 107 26.20 2.15 -6.38
CA SER A 107 27.56 1.59 -6.46
C SER A 107 28.06 0.97 -5.15
N HIS A 108 27.50 1.41 -4.02
CA HIS A 108 27.79 0.89 -2.68
C HIS A 108 26.80 -0.19 -2.20
N VAL A 109 25.80 -0.55 -3.01
CA VAL A 109 24.83 -1.61 -2.68
C VAL A 109 25.36 -2.94 -3.24
N HIS A 110 25.87 -3.79 -2.35
CA HIS A 110 26.18 -5.18 -2.69
C HIS A 110 24.93 -6.04 -2.51
N VAL A 111 24.34 -6.46 -3.62
CA VAL A 111 23.27 -7.47 -3.61
C VAL A 111 23.97 -8.83 -3.57
N GLY A 112 23.71 -9.63 -2.53
CA GLY A 112 24.29 -10.96 -2.41
C GLY A 112 23.79 -11.88 -3.52
N ASP A 113 24.69 -12.72 -4.06
CA ASP A 113 24.31 -13.74 -5.03
C ASP A 113 23.61 -14.88 -4.28
N TRP A 114 22.38 -15.20 -4.69
CA TRP A 114 21.68 -16.38 -4.17
C TRP A 114 22.37 -17.63 -4.70
N ASP A 115 22.96 -18.42 -3.81
CA ASP A 115 23.52 -19.71 -4.15
C ASP A 115 22.40 -20.76 -4.14
N GLU A 116 21.95 -21.18 -5.33
CA GLU A 116 20.88 -22.19 -5.49
C GLU A 116 21.24 -23.56 -4.88
N GLU A 117 22.53 -23.90 -4.77
CA GLU A 117 23.00 -25.17 -4.24
C GLU A 117 23.09 -25.16 -2.71
N ALA A 118 23.49 -24.01 -2.14
CA ALA A 118 23.59 -23.83 -0.69
C ALA A 118 22.29 -23.35 -0.03
N GLY A 119 21.34 -22.82 -0.80
CA GLY A 119 20.09 -22.26 -0.29
C GLY A 119 20.27 -21.02 0.59
N CYS A 120 21.33 -20.24 0.35
CA CYS A 120 21.60 -19.00 1.08
C CYS A 120 22.27 -17.94 0.18
N TYR A 121 22.20 -16.67 0.59
CA TYR A 121 22.92 -15.58 -0.06
C TYR A 121 24.40 -15.60 0.35
N LYS A 122 25.30 -15.41 -0.63
CA LYS A 122 26.73 -15.21 -0.40
C LYS A 122 27.11 -13.73 -0.30
#